data_AF-A0AAU1W4D3-F1
#
_entry.id   AF-A0AAU1W4D3-F1
#
_cell.length_a   1.000
_cell.length_b   1.000
_cell.length_c   1.000
_cell.angle_alpha   90.00
_cell.angle_beta   90.00
_cell.angle_gamma   90.00
#
_symmetry.space_group_name_H-M   'P 1'
#
loop_
_entity.id
_entity.type
_entity.pdbx_description
1 polymer ?
#
loop_
_entity_poly.entity_id
_entity_poly.type
_entity_poly.pdbx_seq_one_letter_code
_entity_poly.pdbx_strand_id
1 'polypeptide(L)' 'MTLTDRQMRIIRSAREWTAEYGEAPSVRELAAAVGVSSSSSIAYQLRRLRELGITVETRGRRSGRCPYCGH' A
#
# COMPACT_ATOMS: atom_id res chain seq x y z
N MET A 1 -3.10 -18.50 7.81
CA MET A 1 -2.72 -17.07 7.76
C MET A 1 -3.97 -16.27 7.46
N THR A 2 -4.41 -15.43 8.38
CA THR A 2 -5.62 -14.59 8.21
C THR A 2 -5.20 -13.14 8.06
N LEU A 3 -5.51 -12.52 6.92
CA LEU A 3 -5.30 -11.09 6.76
C LEU A 3 -6.27 -10.33 7.66
N THR A 4 -5.77 -9.27 8.28
CA THR A 4 -6.66 -8.37 9.01
C THR A 4 -7.56 -7.64 8.03
N ASP A 5 -8.75 -7.25 8.48
CA ASP A 5 -9.69 -6.47 7.67
C ASP A 5 -9.04 -5.20 7.08
N ARG A 6 -8.16 -4.56 7.85
CA ARG A 6 -7.40 -3.39 7.40
C ARG A 6 -6.41 -3.71 6.28
N GLN A 7 -5.72 -4.84 6.36
CA GLN A 7 -4.81 -5.31 5.31
C GLN A 7 -5.57 -5.62 4.03
N MET A 8 -6.72 -6.28 4.14
CA MET A 8 -7.60 -6.54 2.98
C MET A 8 -8.09 -5.25 2.35
N ARG A 9 -8.50 -4.25 3.14
CA ARG A 9 -8.86 -2.92 2.62
C ARG A 9 -7.72 -2.26 1.87
N ILE A 10 -6.49 -2.28 2.40
CA ILE A 10 -5.32 -1.72 1.71
C ILE A 10 -5.08 -2.40 0.35
N ILE A 11 -5.12 -3.73 0.31
CA ILE A 11 -4.93 -4.51 -0.92
C ILE A 11 -6.05 -4.17 -1.92
N ARG A 12 -7.30 -4.14 -1.47
CA ARG A 12 -8.45 -3.84 -2.31
C ARG A 12 -8.36 -2.44 -2.88
N SER A 13 -8.12 -1.43 -2.05
CA SER A 13 -7.96 -0.04 -2.48
C SER A 13 -6.81 0.11 -3.49
N ALA A 14 -5.70 -0.61 -3.30
CA ALA A 14 -4.60 -0.58 -4.27
C ALA A 14 -4.99 -1.13 -5.64
N ARG A 15 -5.76 -2.23 -5.67
CA ARG A 15 -6.25 -2.86 -6.91
C ARG A 15 -7.32 -2.02 -7.59
N GLU A 16 -8.27 -1.50 -6.84
CA GLU A 16 -9.32 -0.60 -7.34
C GLU A 16 -8.68 0.65 -7.95
N TRP A 17 -7.68 1.24 -7.28
CA TRP A 17 -6.96 2.39 -7.79
C TRP A 17 -6.22 2.11 -9.09
N THR A 18 -5.52 0.97 -9.18
CA THR A 18 -4.81 0.59 -10.41
C THR A 18 -5.79 0.34 -11.56
N ALA A 19 -6.98 -0.21 -11.26
CA ALA A 19 -8.03 -0.41 -12.25
C ALA A 19 -8.67 0.90 -12.73
N GLU A 20 -8.82 1.89 -11.83
CA GLU A 20 -9.44 3.17 -12.13
C GLU A 20 -8.49 4.16 -12.83
N TYR A 21 -7.26 4.27 -12.34
CA TYR A 21 -6.28 5.27 -12.78
C TYR A 21 -5.17 4.70 -13.69
N GLY A 22 -5.04 3.38 -13.80
CA GLY A 22 -3.99 2.73 -14.60
C GLY A 22 -2.59 2.82 -13.98
N GLU A 23 -2.47 3.30 -12.74
CA GLU A 23 -1.19 3.44 -12.02
C GLU A 23 -1.33 3.01 -10.56
N ALA A 24 -0.23 2.59 -9.92
CA ALA A 24 -0.24 2.20 -8.53
C ALA A 24 -0.40 3.43 -7.60
N PRO A 25 -1.22 3.39 -6.54
CA PRO A 25 -1.41 4.55 -5.65
C PRO A 25 -0.18 4.85 -4.77
N SER A 26 -0.07 6.09 -4.29
CA SER A 26 0.89 6.45 -3.25
C SER A 26 0.44 6.03 -1.86
N VAL A 27 1.38 5.89 -0.93
CA VAL A 27 1.09 5.64 0.50
C VAL A 27 0.10 6.66 1.09
N ARG A 28 0.17 7.93 0.66
CA ARG A 28 -0.80 8.97 1.06
C ARG A 28 -2.19 8.76 0.47
N GLU A 29 -2.28 8.26 -0.76
CA GLU A 29 -3.55 8.00 -1.44
C GLU A 29 -4.23 6.76 -0.84
N LEU A 30 -3.46 5.71 -0.58
CA LEU A 30 -3.93 4.57 0.22
C LEU A 30 -4.39 5.00 1.61
N ALA A 31 -3.69 5.95 2.24
CA ALA A 31 -4.11 6.46 3.55
C ALA A 31 -5.49 7.15 3.46
N ALA A 32 -5.69 7.99 2.44
CA ALA A 32 -6.97 8.63 2.18
C ALA A 32 -8.08 7.62 1.86
N ALA A 33 -7.81 6.65 0.97
CA ALA A 33 -8.77 5.64 0.53
C ALA A 33 -9.22 4.71 1.66
N VAL A 34 -8.31 4.35 2.58
CA VAL A 34 -8.61 3.48 3.73
C VAL A 34 -9.14 4.28 4.94
N GLY A 35 -9.18 5.61 4.86
CA GLY A 35 -9.69 6.49 5.91
C GLY A 35 -8.76 6.58 7.13
N VAL A 36 -7.44 6.60 6.90
CA VAL A 36 -6.44 6.66 7.98
C VAL A 36 -5.63 7.95 7.87
N SER A 37 -5.44 8.63 8.99
CA SER A 37 -4.81 9.96 8.99
C SER A 37 -3.29 9.93 8.76
N SER A 38 -2.63 8.80 9.02
CA SER A 38 -1.17 8.68 8.98
C SER A 38 -0.66 7.73 7.90
N SER A 39 0.13 8.28 6.99
CA SER A 39 0.90 7.52 5.99
C SER A 39 1.87 6.51 6.63
N SER A 40 2.43 6.82 7.81
CA SER A 40 3.27 5.91 8.58
C SER A 40 2.54 4.61 8.99
N SER A 41 1.24 4.70 9.28
CA SER A 41 0.43 3.52 9.59
C SER A 41 0.27 2.63 8.37
N ILE A 42 0.06 3.20 7.18
CA ILE A 42 0.02 2.44 5.93
C ILE A 42 1.38 1.79 5.65
N ALA A 43 2.47 2.54 5.80
CA ALA A 43 3.83 2.02 5.62
C ALA A 43 4.12 0.79 6.51
N TYR A 44 3.69 0.83 7.79
CA TYR A 44 3.78 -0.31 8.69
C TYR A 44 2.94 -1.51 8.20
N GLN A 45 1.71 -1.28 7.74
CA GLN A 45 0.86 -2.36 7.23
C GLN A 45 1.43 -2.98 5.94
N LEU A 46 1.99 -2.18 5.05
CA LEU A 46 2.68 -2.65 3.84
C LEU A 46 3.89 -3.52 4.18
N ARG A 47 4.66 -3.15 5.21
CA ARG A 47 5.75 -3.98 5.73
C ARG A 47 5.24 -5.33 6.23
N ARG A 48 4.16 -5.32 7.03
CA ARG A 48 3.54 -6.56 7.55
C ARG A 48 3.00 -7.45 6.43
N LEU A 49 2.40 -6.86 5.39
CA LEU A 49 1.96 -7.60 4.21
C LEU A 49 3.13 -8.29 3.50
N ARG A 50 4.27 -7.62 3.40
CA ARG A 50 5.49 -8.19 2.81
C ARG A 50 6.07 -9.34 3.63
N GLU A 51 6.05 -9.23 4.96
CA GLU A 51 6.43 -10.34 5.86
C GLU A 51 5.52 -11.57 5.69
N LEU A 52 4.29 -11.37 5.19
CA LEU A 52 3.35 -12.42 4.83
C LEU A 52 3.50 -12.91 3.38
N GLY A 53 4.45 -12.37 2.60
CA GLY A 53 4.66 -12.69 1.19
C GLY A 53 3.74 -11.95 0.21
N ILE A 54 3.01 -10.93 0.69
CA ILE A 54 2.09 -10.12 -0.13
C ILE A 54 2.73 -8.78 -0.45
N THR A 55 2.95 -8.53 -1.74
CA THR A 55 3.49 -7.26 -2.23
C THR A 55 2.35 -6.40 -2.77
N VAL A 56 2.24 -5.17 -2.25
CA VAL A 56 1.34 -4.15 -2.79
C VAL A 56 2.21 -3.10 -3.46
N GLU A 57 2.00 -2.91 -4.76
CA GLU A 57 2.68 -1.87 -5.52
C GLU A 57 2.18 -0.49 -5.10
N THR A 58 3.12 0.43 -4.87
CA THR A 58 2.80 1.83 -4.54
C THR A 58 3.70 2.77 -5.34
N ARG A 59 3.15 3.85 -5.90
CA ARG A 59 3.96 4.90 -6.51
C ARG A 59 4.58 5.75 -5.41
N GLY A 60 5.90 5.77 -5.36
CA GLY A 60 6.68 6.58 -4.45
C GLY A 60 7.91 7.10 -5.17
N ARG A 61 8.47 8.22 -4.67
CA ARG A 61 9.69 8.82 -5.23
C ARG A 61 10.76 7.72 -5.33
N ARG A 62 11.24 7.43 -6.54
CA ARG A 62 12.48 6.68 -6.78
C ARG A 62 13.66 7.47 -6.19
N SER A 63 13.76 7.52 -4.87
CA SER A 63 15.04 7.70 -4.22
C SER A 63 15.53 6.29 -3.93
N GLY A 64 16.84 6.03 -4.04
CA GLY A 64 17.44 4.73 -3.66
C GLY A 64 17.27 4.34 -2.19
N ARG A 65 16.34 4.97 -1.46
CA ARG A 65 16.00 4.81 -0.05
C ARG A 65 14.50 4.59 0.20
N CYS A 66 13.67 4.38 -0.83
CA CYS A 66 12.25 4.08 -0.62
C CYS A 66 12.02 2.56 -0.49
N PRO A 67 11.77 2.02 0.72
CA PRO A 67 11.64 0.57 0.92
C PRO A 67 10.31 -0.03 0.40
N TYR A 68 9.55 0.73 -0.39
CA TYR A 68 8.23 0.36 -0.90
C TYR A 68 8.11 0.45 -2.44
N CYS A 69 9.18 0.87 -3.14
CA CYS A 69 9.20 0.98 -4.60
C CYS A 69 10.32 0.13 -5.19
N GLY A 70 9.95 -0.86 -6.01
CA GLY A 70 10.87 -1.59 -6.89
C GLY A 70 11.37 -2.93 -6.32
N HIS A 71 10.95 -4.01 -6.97
CA HIS A 71 11.88 -5.05 -7.40
C HIS A 71 11.61 -5.35 -8.88
#